data_AF-A0A327W1V6-F1
#
_entry.id   AF-A0A327W1V6-F1
#
_cell.length_a   1.000
_cell.length_b   1.000
_cell.length_c   1.000
_cell.angle_alpha   90.00
_cell.angle_beta   90.00
_cell.angle_gamma   90.00
#
_symmetry.space_group_name_H-M   'P 1'
#
loop_
_entity.id
_entity.type
_entity.pdbx_description
1 polymer ?
#
loop_
_entity_poly.entity_id
_entity_poly.type
_entity_poly.pdbx_seq_one_letter_code
_entity_poly.pdbx_strand_id
1 'polypeptide(L)'
;MLAHRGYLARNRYPRGWIGWGLEIPFTAELVTVTGREEQRVLVRDIRMRPTHLALLPDSRFLLVSSRAFRNEAEGSWSANAVVFSPSGTPEAEFCVGDDIPALVTDAQGGIWTAYGDEGIYGGHHEAAAGLAGWDSPPLETELSLNLPSLIAGAVIAHAGEALLIQRAVPERDLLWQFPAGKVDPGETVLKAAAREALEEAGVVVEPLSVIGERVHPVTARRVVYVACRWLSGAARPASPREVAAVAWVPFVDLDRYIPGGVFEPVRDYLTGPALPF
;
A
#
# COMPACT_ATOMS: atom_id res chain seq x y z
N MET A 1 20.28 -23.74 -6.33
CA MET A 1 20.56 -24.46 -5.07
C MET A 1 20.35 -25.96 -5.29
N LEU A 2 21.22 -26.80 -4.74
CA LEU A 2 21.18 -28.26 -4.90
C LEU A 2 20.96 -28.91 -3.53
N ALA A 3 19.86 -29.65 -3.36
CA ALA A 3 19.60 -30.41 -2.13
C ALA A 3 20.00 -31.88 -2.32
N HIS A 4 20.54 -32.50 -1.26
CA HIS A 4 20.90 -33.91 -1.31
C HIS A 4 19.65 -34.79 -1.44
N ARG A 5 19.69 -35.82 -2.31
CA ARG A 5 18.54 -36.71 -2.59
C ARG A 5 17.95 -37.38 -1.35
N GLY A 6 18.75 -37.55 -0.30
CA GLY A 6 18.32 -38.14 0.98
C GLY A 6 17.28 -37.29 1.73
N TYR A 7 17.11 -36.02 1.35
CA TYR A 7 16.08 -35.13 1.87
C TYR A 7 14.82 -35.07 1.00
N LEU A 8 14.70 -35.94 -0.02
CA LEU A 8 13.52 -35.99 -0.89
C LEU A 8 12.54 -37.04 -0.37
N ALA A 9 11.33 -36.61 -0.03
CA ALA A 9 10.20 -37.46 0.31
C ALA A 9 9.18 -37.47 -0.83
N ARG A 10 8.57 -38.63 -1.11
CA ARG A 10 7.46 -38.72 -2.06
C ARG A 10 6.21 -38.14 -1.42
N ASN A 11 5.56 -37.21 -2.12
CA ASN A 11 4.27 -36.66 -1.72
C ASN A 11 3.21 -36.94 -2.80
N ARG A 12 2.00 -37.24 -2.36
CA ARG A 12 0.85 -37.53 -3.24
C ARG A 12 0.05 -36.24 -3.43
N TYR A 13 0.05 -35.70 -4.63
CA TYR A 13 -0.76 -34.53 -4.95
C TYR A 13 -2.26 -34.89 -5.06
N PRO A 14 -3.20 -33.98 -4.72
CA PRO A 14 -4.65 -34.25 -4.81
C PRO A 14 -5.14 -34.71 -6.19
N ARG A 15 -4.38 -34.43 -7.26
CA ARG A 15 -4.67 -34.91 -8.63
C ARG A 15 -4.02 -36.26 -8.98
N GLY A 16 -3.51 -37.02 -8.01
CA GLY A 16 -3.01 -38.38 -8.21
C GLY A 16 -1.57 -38.51 -8.72
N TRP A 17 -0.83 -37.41 -8.86
CA TRP A 17 0.57 -37.41 -9.27
C TRP A 17 1.50 -37.61 -8.07
N ILE A 18 2.58 -38.37 -8.26
CA ILE A 18 3.66 -38.52 -7.27
C ILE A 18 4.68 -37.41 -7.53
N GLY A 19 4.77 -36.47 -6.59
CA GLY A 19 5.81 -35.45 -6.57
C GLY A 19 6.90 -35.79 -5.57
N TRP A 20 8.08 -35.19 -5.72
CA TRP A 20 9.12 -35.19 -4.69
C TRP A 20 9.10 -33.84 -3.99
N GLY A 21 8.99 -33.86 -2.66
CA GLY A 21 9.10 -32.67 -1.81
C GLY A 21 10.33 -32.77 -0.92
N LEU A 22 10.85 -31.62 -0.50
CA LEU A 22 11.92 -31.57 0.49
C LEU A 22 11.36 -31.87 1.88
N GLU A 23 12.03 -32.75 2.61
CA GLU A 23 11.81 -32.94 4.04
C GLU A 23 12.64 -31.90 4.80
N ILE A 24 11.97 -31.11 5.64
CA ILE A 24 12.61 -30.07 6.45
C ILE A 24 12.91 -30.62 7.86
N PRO A 25 14.05 -30.27 8.48
CA PRO A 25 15.12 -29.46 7.92
C PRO A 25 16.00 -30.25 6.94
N PHE A 26 16.62 -29.57 5.96
CA PHE A 26 17.58 -30.18 5.05
C PHE A 26 18.88 -29.39 4.93
N THR A 27 19.89 -30.04 4.35
CA THR A 27 21.15 -29.39 3.96
C THR A 27 21.22 -29.30 2.43
N ALA A 28 21.66 -28.17 1.92
CA ALA A 28 21.83 -27.91 0.51
C ALA A 28 23.14 -27.19 0.20
N GLU A 29 23.57 -27.26 -1.05
CA GLU A 29 24.69 -26.51 -1.57
C GLU A 29 24.16 -25.37 -2.46
N LEU A 30 24.53 -24.13 -2.12
CA LEU A 30 24.37 -22.98 -3.00
C LEU A 30 25.57 -22.95 -3.94
N VAL A 31 25.29 -22.92 -5.23
CA VAL A 31 26.31 -22.81 -6.28
C VAL A 31 26.09 -21.47 -6.96
N THR A 32 27.07 -20.59 -6.86
CA THR A 32 27.09 -19.27 -7.51
C THR A 32 28.11 -19.33 -8.64
N VAL A 33 27.69 -18.96 -9.85
CA VAL A 33 28.55 -18.98 -11.06
C VAL A 33 28.67 -17.56 -11.59
N THR A 34 29.89 -17.02 -11.58
CA THR A 34 30.20 -15.67 -12.07
C THR A 34 31.20 -15.78 -13.22
N GLY A 35 30.73 -15.62 -14.46
CA GLY A 35 31.57 -15.84 -15.64
C GLY A 35 32.04 -17.28 -15.76
N ARG A 36 33.31 -17.54 -15.43
CA ARG A 36 33.92 -18.90 -15.40
C ARG A 36 34.24 -19.41 -14.00
N GLU A 37 34.00 -18.60 -12.97
CA GLU A 37 34.26 -18.98 -11.59
C GLU A 37 33.01 -19.58 -10.96
N GLU A 38 33.20 -20.66 -10.19
CA GLU A 38 32.17 -21.36 -9.46
C GLU A 38 32.51 -21.32 -7.97
N GLN A 39 31.59 -20.80 -7.16
CA GLN A 39 31.67 -20.81 -5.71
C GLN A 39 30.56 -21.71 -5.15
N ARG A 40 30.94 -22.60 -4.24
CA ARG A 40 30.02 -23.50 -3.55
C ARG A 40 29.97 -23.20 -2.06
N VAL A 41 28.77 -23.06 -1.53
CA VAL A 41 28.51 -22.75 -0.12
C VAL A 41 27.54 -23.79 0.43
N LEU A 42 27.94 -24.46 1.50
CA LEU A 42 27.09 -25.44 2.17
C LEU A 42 26.16 -24.74 3.17
N VAL A 43 24.85 -24.85 2.94
CA VAL A 43 23.80 -24.26 3.77
C VAL A 43 23.11 -25.38 4.55
N ARG A 44 23.21 -25.32 5.87
CA ARG A 44 22.70 -26.35 6.79
C ARG A 44 21.40 -25.89 7.44
N ASP A 45 20.63 -26.85 7.92
CA ASP A 45 19.44 -26.61 8.75
C ASP A 45 18.39 -25.69 8.10
N ILE A 46 18.14 -25.87 6.80
CA ILE A 46 17.10 -25.12 6.09
C ILE A 46 15.73 -25.64 6.54
N ARG A 47 15.01 -24.85 7.31
CA ARG A 47 13.72 -25.19 7.95
C ARG A 47 12.47 -24.79 7.17
N MET A 48 12.64 -24.26 5.96
CA MET A 48 11.54 -23.92 5.05
C MET A 48 11.69 -24.66 3.72
N ARG A 49 10.62 -24.75 2.93
CA ARG A 49 10.69 -25.21 1.54
C ARG A 49 10.81 -24.00 0.62
N PRO A 50 12.01 -23.66 0.13
CA PRO A 50 12.17 -22.48 -0.68
C PRO A 50 11.54 -22.68 -2.05
N THR A 51 10.85 -21.65 -2.49
CA THR A 51 10.28 -21.49 -3.84
C THR A 51 11.03 -20.42 -4.62
N HIS A 52 11.66 -19.48 -3.90
CA HIS A 52 12.45 -18.40 -4.46
C HIS A 52 13.85 -18.39 -3.82
N LEU A 53 14.82 -17.97 -4.61
CA LEU A 53 16.21 -17.73 -4.23
C LEU A 53 16.63 -16.43 -4.92
N ALA A 54 17.18 -15.49 -4.16
CA ALA A 54 17.70 -14.24 -4.68
C ALA A 54 19.08 -13.92 -4.09
N LEU A 55 19.89 -13.17 -4.83
CA LEU A 55 21.16 -12.63 -4.35
C LEU A 55 20.94 -11.27 -3.71
N LEU A 56 21.74 -10.98 -2.70
CA LEU A 56 21.79 -9.70 -2.00
C LEU A 56 23.21 -9.13 -2.07
N PRO A 57 23.41 -7.84 -1.75
CA PRO A 57 24.75 -7.25 -1.62
C PRO A 57 25.65 -8.04 -0.69
N ASP A 58 26.96 -7.86 -0.88
CA ASP A 58 28.02 -8.51 -0.11
C ASP A 58 28.01 -10.04 -0.21
N SER A 59 27.52 -10.58 -1.33
CA SER A 59 27.40 -12.03 -1.59
C SER A 59 26.46 -12.77 -0.64
N ARG A 60 25.59 -12.04 0.06
CA ARG A 60 24.48 -12.63 0.82
C ARG A 60 23.43 -13.19 -0.14
N PHE A 61 22.55 -14.02 0.38
CA PHE A 61 21.45 -14.56 -0.40
C PHE A 61 20.21 -14.77 0.46
N LEU A 62 19.06 -14.79 -0.20
CA LEU A 62 17.75 -14.87 0.41
C LEU A 62 17.06 -16.16 -0.06
N LEU A 63 16.54 -16.94 0.89
CA LEU A 63 15.60 -18.03 0.61
C LEU A 63 14.21 -17.65 1.06
N VAL A 64 13.21 -17.88 0.19
CA VAL A 64 11.79 -17.59 0.51
C VAL A 64 10.87 -18.75 0.13
N SER A 65 9.96 -19.11 1.04
CA SER A 65 8.78 -19.94 0.78
C SER A 65 7.62 -19.03 0.34
N SER A 66 6.98 -19.33 -0.79
CA SER A 66 5.87 -18.51 -1.30
C SER A 66 4.65 -18.54 -0.41
N ARG A 67 4.58 -19.51 0.51
CA ARG A 67 3.52 -19.62 1.50
C ARG A 67 4.00 -19.19 2.88
N ALA A 68 3.18 -18.39 3.56
CA ALA A 68 3.27 -18.10 4.99
C ALA A 68 2.03 -18.66 5.69
N PHE A 69 2.19 -19.11 6.93
CA PHE A 69 1.09 -19.68 7.71
C PHE A 69 0.72 -18.74 8.85
N ARG A 70 -0.57 -18.49 9.01
CA ARG A 70 -1.10 -17.70 10.11
C ARG A 70 -1.23 -18.57 11.36
N ASN A 71 -0.67 -18.11 12.48
CA ASN A 71 -0.99 -18.63 13.79
C ASN A 71 -2.28 -17.94 14.29
N GLU A 72 -3.40 -18.66 14.28
CA GLU A 72 -4.69 -18.10 14.69
C GLU A 72 -4.73 -17.68 16.17
N ALA A 73 -3.97 -18.36 17.05
CA ALA A 73 -3.96 -18.07 18.48
C ALA A 73 -3.23 -16.75 18.81
N GLU A 74 -2.18 -16.43 18.06
CA GLU A 74 -1.34 -15.25 18.28
C GLU A 74 -1.64 -14.11 17.29
N GLY A 75 -2.42 -14.39 16.25
CA GLY A 75 -2.68 -13.44 15.16
C GLY A 75 -1.45 -13.11 14.31
N SER A 76 -0.34 -13.83 14.50
CA SER A 76 0.96 -13.62 13.84
C SER A 76 1.13 -14.51 12.62
N TRP A 77 2.06 -14.15 11.74
CA TRP A 77 2.44 -14.94 10.57
C TRP A 77 3.80 -15.58 10.75
N SER A 78 3.94 -16.83 10.33
CA SER A 78 5.21 -17.55 10.34
C SER A 78 6.22 -16.84 9.44
N ALA A 79 7.47 -16.75 9.88
CA ALA A 79 8.54 -16.35 8.99
C ALA A 79 8.66 -17.33 7.81
N ASN A 80 8.80 -16.77 6.61
CA ASN A 80 8.93 -17.51 5.37
C ASN A 80 10.08 -16.98 4.50
N ALA A 81 10.89 -16.05 5.02
CA ALA A 81 12.11 -15.55 4.41
C ALA A 81 13.29 -15.63 5.39
N VAL A 82 14.43 -16.09 4.90
CA VAL A 82 15.70 -16.08 5.65
C VAL A 82 16.83 -15.55 4.78
N VAL A 83 17.52 -14.54 5.30
CA VAL A 83 18.77 -14.00 4.75
C VAL A 83 19.93 -14.82 5.29
N PHE A 84 20.81 -15.24 4.40
CA PHE A 84 22.02 -15.97 4.72
C PHE A 84 23.26 -15.16 4.35
N SER A 85 24.28 -15.27 5.20
CA SER A 85 25.63 -14.80 4.95
C SER A 85 26.26 -15.49 3.74
N PRO A 86 27.38 -14.97 3.18
CA PRO A 86 28.13 -15.67 2.14
C PRO A 86 28.65 -17.05 2.54
N SER A 87 28.77 -17.33 3.84
CA SER A 87 29.18 -18.62 4.38
C SER A 87 28.01 -19.60 4.60
N GLY A 88 26.77 -19.18 4.31
CA GLY A 88 25.57 -20.00 4.50
C GLY A 88 25.04 -19.99 5.94
N THR A 89 25.39 -18.98 6.73
CA THR A 89 24.88 -18.80 8.10
C THR A 89 23.64 -17.91 8.07
N PRO A 90 22.52 -18.28 8.72
CA PRO A 90 21.35 -17.41 8.78
C PRO A 90 21.64 -16.13 9.57
N GLU A 91 21.27 -14.98 9.02
CA GLU A 91 21.49 -13.65 9.61
C GLU A 91 20.19 -12.96 10.03
N ALA A 92 19.11 -13.16 9.28
CA ALA A 92 17.80 -12.58 9.58
C ALA A 92 16.68 -13.51 9.10
N GLU A 93 15.59 -13.56 9.85
CA GLU A 93 14.39 -14.35 9.55
C GLU A 93 13.15 -13.47 9.77
N PHE A 94 12.27 -13.41 8.77
CA PHE A 94 11.08 -12.56 8.80
C PHE A 94 9.97 -13.11 7.89
N CYS A 95 8.76 -12.57 8.04
CA CYS A 95 7.65 -12.87 7.16
C CYS A 95 7.65 -11.89 6.00
N VAL A 96 7.51 -12.37 4.77
CA VAL A 96 7.39 -11.56 3.54
C VAL A 96 6.03 -11.76 2.85
N GLY A 97 5.05 -12.27 3.60
CA GLY A 97 3.69 -12.46 3.14
C GLY A 97 3.37 -13.85 2.56
N ASP A 98 2.13 -14.05 2.13
CA ASP A 98 1.58 -15.29 1.57
C ASP A 98 1.27 -15.14 0.07
N ASP A 99 1.16 -16.27 -0.63
CA ASP A 99 0.90 -16.33 -2.07
C ASP A 99 1.81 -15.42 -2.92
N ILE A 100 3.12 -15.68 -2.83
CA ILE A 100 4.16 -14.91 -3.52
C ILE A 100 4.44 -15.53 -4.90
N PRO A 101 3.94 -14.96 -6.02
CA PRO A 101 4.27 -15.41 -7.36
C PRO A 101 5.63 -14.93 -7.87
N ALA A 102 6.15 -13.81 -7.35
CA ALA A 102 7.41 -13.24 -7.79
C ALA A 102 8.14 -12.51 -6.67
N LEU A 103 9.47 -12.59 -6.69
CA LEU A 103 10.38 -11.90 -5.79
C LEU A 103 11.55 -11.35 -6.59
N VAL A 104 11.92 -10.10 -6.35
CA VAL A 104 13.09 -9.45 -6.92
C VAL A 104 13.91 -8.75 -5.84
N THR A 105 15.21 -8.70 -6.05
CA THR A 105 16.12 -7.90 -5.21
C THR A 105 16.80 -6.83 -6.04
N ASP A 106 17.07 -5.67 -5.43
CA ASP A 106 17.81 -4.59 -6.09
C ASP A 106 19.28 -4.54 -5.66
N ALA A 107 20.05 -3.66 -6.30
CA ALA A 107 21.48 -3.53 -6.08
C ALA A 107 21.83 -2.98 -4.68
N GLN A 108 20.88 -2.37 -3.99
CA GLN A 108 21.03 -1.81 -2.65
C GLN A 108 20.68 -2.82 -1.55
N GLY A 109 20.11 -3.97 -1.92
CA GLY A 109 19.62 -4.97 -0.96
C GLY A 109 18.12 -4.95 -0.76
N GLY A 110 17.41 -4.16 -1.57
CA GLY A 110 15.97 -4.19 -1.81
C GLY A 110 15.42 -5.59 -1.80
N ILE A 111 14.38 -5.86 -1.04
CA ILE A 111 13.60 -7.10 -1.17
C ILE A 111 12.18 -6.73 -1.53
N TRP A 112 11.78 -7.06 -2.75
CA TRP A 112 10.46 -6.74 -3.29
C TRP A 112 9.72 -8.01 -3.68
N THR A 113 8.47 -8.12 -3.24
CA THR A 113 7.61 -9.29 -3.50
C THR A 113 6.31 -8.86 -4.13
N ALA A 114 5.92 -9.54 -5.19
CA ALA A 114 4.56 -9.46 -5.71
C ALA A 114 3.66 -10.47 -5.00
N TYR A 115 2.35 -10.24 -5.06
CA TYR A 115 1.33 -11.09 -4.44
C TYR A 115 0.26 -11.46 -5.44
N GLY A 116 -0.24 -12.70 -5.35
CA GLY A 116 -1.38 -13.15 -6.12
C GLY A 116 -2.70 -12.60 -5.58
N ASP A 117 -3.78 -13.32 -5.82
CA ASP A 117 -5.14 -12.90 -5.43
C ASP A 117 -5.41 -13.02 -3.92
N GLU A 118 -4.52 -13.67 -3.17
CA GLU A 118 -4.58 -13.74 -1.70
C GLU A 118 -3.92 -12.51 -1.03
N GLY A 119 -3.03 -11.80 -1.74
CA GLY A 119 -2.35 -10.59 -1.24
C GLY A 119 -1.33 -10.84 -0.12
N ILE A 120 -0.74 -9.77 0.44
CA ILE A 120 0.39 -9.86 1.40
C ILE A 120 0.16 -10.88 2.52
N TYR A 121 -1.05 -10.97 3.09
CA TYR A 121 -1.33 -11.97 4.14
C TYR A 121 -2.70 -12.62 4.00
N GLY A 122 -3.07 -13.09 2.80
CA GLY A 122 -4.27 -13.90 2.62
C GLY A 122 -5.57 -13.20 3.08
N GLY A 123 -5.82 -11.98 2.58
CA GLY A 123 -6.98 -11.15 2.97
C GLY A 123 -6.68 -9.99 3.93
N HIS A 124 -5.42 -9.59 4.08
CA HIS A 124 -5.03 -8.39 4.83
C HIS A 124 -5.52 -7.10 4.16
N HIS A 125 -5.89 -6.05 4.89
CA HIS A 125 -6.38 -4.81 4.25
C HIS A 125 -5.30 -4.08 3.43
N GLU A 126 -4.02 -4.31 3.73
CA GLU A 126 -2.87 -3.77 2.99
C GLU A 126 -2.55 -4.58 1.71
N ALA A 127 -3.26 -5.69 1.47
CA ALA A 127 -3.12 -6.57 0.30
C ALA A 127 -3.43 -5.91 -1.06
N ALA A 128 -3.95 -4.68 -1.08
CA ALA A 128 -4.34 -4.00 -2.32
C ALA A 128 -3.15 -3.68 -3.23
N ALA A 129 -1.93 -3.66 -2.69
CA ALA A 129 -0.70 -3.50 -3.46
C ALA A 129 -0.11 -4.87 -3.77
N GLY A 130 -0.25 -5.31 -5.01
CA GLY A 130 0.41 -6.54 -5.52
C GLY A 130 1.94 -6.46 -5.59
N LEU A 131 2.57 -5.53 -4.85
CA LEU A 131 4.03 -5.36 -4.70
C LEU A 131 4.34 -4.68 -3.35
N ALA A 132 5.22 -5.26 -2.52
CA ALA A 132 5.70 -4.68 -1.27
C ALA A 132 7.24 -4.76 -1.18
N GLY A 133 7.85 -3.74 -0.54
CA GLY A 133 9.29 -3.71 -0.22
C GLY A 133 9.52 -3.97 1.28
N TRP A 134 10.50 -4.82 1.62
CA TRP A 134 10.69 -5.36 2.99
C TRP A 134 11.90 -4.80 3.73
N ASP A 135 12.81 -4.15 3.04
CA ASP A 135 14.06 -3.57 3.56
C ASP A 135 14.02 -2.04 3.63
N SER A 136 12.89 -1.43 3.23
CA SER A 136 12.67 -0.02 3.39
C SER A 136 12.41 0.29 4.88
N PRO A 137 13.11 1.25 5.54
CA PRO A 137 12.46 1.97 6.63
C PRO A 137 11.10 2.49 6.10
N PRO A 138 10.04 2.63 6.94
CA PRO A 138 8.75 3.12 6.46
C PRO A 138 9.00 4.32 5.55
N LEU A 139 8.64 4.17 4.27
CA LEU A 139 9.09 5.07 3.20
C LEU A 139 8.65 6.50 3.52
N GLU A 140 9.56 7.31 4.06
CA GLU A 140 9.43 8.77 4.11
C GLU A 140 9.89 9.44 2.80
N THR A 141 10.15 8.68 1.73
CA THR A 141 10.52 9.27 0.43
C THR A 141 9.86 8.60 -0.75
N GLU A 142 8.82 9.27 -1.25
CA GLU A 142 8.32 9.32 -2.63
C GLU A 142 8.99 8.41 -3.68
N LEU A 143 8.75 7.11 -3.62
CA LEU A 143 8.60 6.28 -4.83
C LEU A 143 7.10 6.03 -5.01
N SER A 144 6.46 6.99 -5.67
CA SER A 144 5.10 6.85 -6.19
C SER A 144 5.09 5.77 -7.29
N LEU A 145 5.03 4.50 -6.88
CA LEU A 145 4.36 3.50 -7.70
C LEU A 145 2.92 4.02 -7.86
N ASN A 146 2.53 4.35 -9.09
CA ASN A 146 1.17 4.79 -9.47
C ASN A 146 0.13 3.66 -9.30
N LEU A 147 0.04 3.09 -8.11
CA LEU A 147 -1.22 2.52 -7.65
C LEU A 147 -2.12 3.72 -7.33
N PRO A 148 -3.36 3.77 -7.82
CA PRO A 148 -4.23 4.91 -7.57
C PRO A 148 -4.48 5.03 -6.07
N SER A 149 -3.74 5.94 -5.42
CA SER A 149 -3.95 6.29 -4.02
C SER A 149 -5.42 6.65 -3.85
N LEU A 150 -6.11 5.96 -2.95
CA LEU A 150 -7.48 6.31 -2.59
C LEU A 150 -7.42 7.66 -1.86
N ILE A 151 -8.11 8.65 -2.42
CA ILE A 151 -8.21 10.00 -1.87
C ILE A 151 -9.59 10.16 -1.26
N ALA A 152 -9.67 10.71 -0.05
CA ALA A 152 -10.93 11.14 0.54
C ALA A 152 -11.06 12.66 0.38
N GLY A 153 -12.14 13.13 -0.24
CA GLY A 153 -12.47 14.54 -0.37
C GLY A 153 -13.61 14.94 0.55
N ALA A 154 -13.38 15.94 1.41
CA ALA A 154 -14.36 16.45 2.35
C ALA A 154 -15.25 17.53 1.69
N VAL A 155 -16.51 17.19 1.44
CA VAL A 155 -17.52 18.13 0.96
C VAL A 155 -18.18 18.76 2.17
N ILE A 156 -17.67 19.92 2.57
CA ILE A 156 -18.10 20.64 3.78
C ILE A 156 -19.04 21.75 3.35
N ALA A 157 -20.32 21.59 3.67
CA ALA A 157 -21.38 22.56 3.35
C ALA A 157 -21.80 23.34 4.60
N HIS A 158 -21.94 24.66 4.45
CA HIS A 158 -22.48 25.54 5.49
C HIS A 158 -23.15 26.76 4.85
N ALA A 159 -24.39 27.06 5.23
CA ALA A 159 -25.12 28.27 4.82
C ALA A 159 -25.17 28.54 3.29
N GLY A 160 -25.27 27.50 2.47
CA GLY A 160 -25.31 27.64 1.00
C GLY A 160 -23.93 27.80 0.34
N GLU A 161 -22.86 27.68 1.11
CA GLU A 161 -21.48 27.73 0.68
C GLU A 161 -20.77 26.41 0.96
N ALA A 162 -19.76 26.10 0.15
CA ALA A 162 -18.87 24.97 0.35
C ALA A 162 -17.44 25.47 0.60
N LEU A 163 -16.74 24.80 1.52
CA LEU A 163 -15.35 25.13 1.82
C LEU A 163 -14.43 24.53 0.76
N LEU A 164 -13.64 25.40 0.12
CA LEU A 164 -12.58 25.04 -0.80
C LEU A 164 -11.22 25.48 -0.28
N ILE A 165 -10.19 24.77 -0.73
CA ILE A 165 -8.79 25.07 -0.49
C ILE A 165 -8.09 25.35 -1.82
N GLN A 166 -7.11 26.24 -1.78
CA GLN A 166 -6.21 26.54 -2.89
C GLN A 166 -4.86 25.87 -2.64
N ARG A 167 -4.39 25.03 -3.58
CA ARG A 167 -3.09 24.36 -3.43
C ARG A 167 -1.95 25.38 -3.44
N ALA A 168 -0.98 25.23 -2.55
CA ALA A 168 0.22 26.07 -2.51
C ALA A 168 1.18 25.80 -3.66
N VAL A 169 1.30 24.54 -4.07
CA VAL A 169 2.00 24.12 -5.30
C VAL A 169 0.95 23.66 -6.30
N PRO A 170 0.70 24.42 -7.38
CA PRO A 170 -0.29 24.04 -8.38
C PRO A 170 0.08 22.74 -9.09
N GLU A 171 -0.85 21.80 -9.15
CA GLU A 171 -0.77 20.65 -10.07
C GLU A 171 -1.52 21.00 -11.36
N ARG A 172 -0.80 21.48 -12.38
CA ARG A 172 -1.37 21.99 -13.64
C ARG A 172 -2.33 23.16 -13.38
N ASP A 173 -3.54 23.12 -13.93
CA ASP A 173 -4.55 24.17 -13.79
C ASP A 173 -5.36 24.08 -12.49
N LEU A 174 -5.20 23.02 -11.67
CA LEU A 174 -5.96 22.80 -10.43
C LEU A 174 -5.57 23.82 -9.35
N LEU A 175 -6.26 24.95 -9.38
CA LEU A 175 -6.09 26.02 -8.40
C LEU A 175 -6.89 25.75 -7.12
N TRP A 176 -8.17 25.38 -7.24
CA TRP A 176 -9.07 25.15 -6.09
C TRP A 176 -9.70 23.76 -6.09
N GLN A 177 -9.87 23.19 -4.91
CA GLN A 177 -10.49 21.89 -4.67
C GLN A 177 -11.15 21.82 -3.30
N PHE A 178 -11.92 20.77 -3.05
CA PHE A 178 -12.30 20.40 -1.68
C PHE A 178 -11.06 19.98 -0.88
N PRO A 179 -11.03 20.18 0.46
CA PRO A 179 -10.03 19.56 1.32
C PRO A 179 -9.98 18.06 1.04
N ALA A 180 -8.81 17.54 0.74
CA ALA A 180 -8.68 16.16 0.30
C ALA A 180 -7.25 15.65 0.39
N GLY A 181 -7.10 14.44 0.91
CA GLY A 181 -5.82 13.76 0.95
C GLY A 181 -5.94 12.25 0.99
N LYS A 182 -4.78 11.61 1.16
CA LYS A 182 -4.65 10.16 1.05
C LYS A 182 -5.33 9.50 2.24
N VAL A 183 -6.03 8.41 1.98
CA VAL A 183 -6.53 7.53 3.04
C VAL A 183 -5.37 6.70 3.57
N ASP A 184 -5.12 6.81 4.88
CA ASP A 184 -4.04 6.07 5.53
C ASP A 184 -4.40 4.59 5.76
N PRO A 185 -3.41 3.70 5.92
CA PRO A 185 -3.66 2.30 6.26
C PRO A 185 -4.53 2.16 7.52
N GLY A 186 -5.60 1.36 7.43
CA GLY A 186 -6.57 1.16 8.52
C GLY A 186 -7.54 2.33 8.76
N GLU A 187 -7.41 3.42 8.01
CA GLU A 187 -8.32 4.57 8.08
C GLU A 187 -9.53 4.38 7.17
N THR A 188 -10.71 4.82 7.60
CA THR A 188 -11.89 4.85 6.74
C THR A 188 -11.93 6.15 5.94
N VAL A 189 -12.54 6.14 4.75
CA VAL A 189 -12.70 7.37 3.94
C VAL A 189 -13.41 8.51 4.70
N LEU A 190 -14.32 8.18 5.62
CA LEU A 190 -14.97 9.16 6.49
C LEU A 190 -13.99 9.80 7.49
N LYS A 191 -13.13 8.98 8.12
CA LYS A 191 -12.10 9.47 9.06
C LYS A 191 -11.06 10.32 8.32
N ALA A 192 -10.60 9.85 7.16
CA ALA A 192 -9.66 10.59 6.32
C ALA A 192 -10.22 11.96 5.92
N ALA A 193 -11.46 12.05 5.42
CA ALA A 193 -12.07 13.33 5.08
C ALA A 193 -12.14 14.30 6.27
N ALA A 194 -12.47 13.80 7.48
CA ALA A 194 -12.52 14.64 8.67
C ALA A 194 -11.13 15.09 9.14
N ARG A 195 -10.11 14.22 9.04
CA ARG A 195 -8.72 14.55 9.34
C ARG A 195 -8.18 15.62 8.39
N GLU A 196 -8.36 15.43 7.09
CA GLU A 196 -7.90 16.38 6.05
C GLU A 196 -8.58 17.75 6.19
N ALA A 197 -9.89 17.79 6.52
CA ALA A 197 -10.58 19.03 6.81
C ALA A 197 -9.93 19.84 7.96
N LEU A 198 -9.43 19.14 8.98
CA LEU A 198 -8.73 19.75 10.10
C LEU A 198 -7.29 20.16 9.73
N GLU A 199 -6.55 19.29 9.07
CA GLU A 199 -5.13 19.47 8.72
C GLU A 199 -4.93 20.56 7.65
N GLU A 200 -5.76 20.58 6.61
CA GLU A 200 -5.63 21.51 5.50
C GLU A 200 -6.35 22.84 5.77
N ALA A 201 -7.57 22.78 6.31
CA ALA A 201 -8.47 23.93 6.41
C ALA A 201 -8.77 24.39 7.85
N GLY A 202 -8.27 23.69 8.87
CA GLY A 202 -8.40 24.10 10.28
C GLY A 202 -9.81 23.97 10.84
N VAL A 203 -10.70 23.22 10.20
CA VAL A 203 -12.11 23.06 10.60
C VAL A 203 -12.38 21.66 11.13
N VAL A 204 -13.23 21.57 12.15
CA VAL A 204 -13.70 20.30 12.70
C VAL A 204 -15.05 19.98 12.09
N VAL A 205 -15.18 18.78 11.55
CA VAL A 205 -16.37 18.33 10.84
C VAL A 205 -16.86 16.97 11.34
N GLU A 206 -18.16 16.74 11.19
CA GLU A 206 -18.77 15.42 11.34
C GLU A 206 -18.96 14.79 9.96
N PRO A 207 -18.27 13.69 9.62
CA PRO A 207 -18.49 12.99 8.38
C PRO A 207 -19.83 12.24 8.44
N LEU A 208 -20.67 12.41 7.41
CA LEU A 208 -22.05 11.91 7.39
C LEU A 208 -22.17 10.65 6.51
N SER A 209 -21.80 10.77 5.23
CA SER A 209 -21.99 9.70 4.25
C SER A 209 -21.07 9.89 3.04
N VAL A 210 -20.87 8.81 2.28
CA VAL A 210 -20.24 8.86 0.97
C VAL A 210 -21.26 9.36 -0.04
N ILE A 211 -20.90 10.42 -0.78
CA ILE A 211 -21.72 10.97 -1.88
C ILE A 211 -21.49 10.15 -3.15
N GLY A 212 -20.23 9.78 -3.42
CA GLY A 212 -19.86 8.99 -4.59
C GLY A 212 -18.35 8.96 -4.79
N GLU A 213 -17.91 8.24 -5.82
CA GLU A 213 -16.51 8.13 -6.18
C GLU A 213 -16.28 8.30 -7.69
N ARG A 214 -15.07 8.76 -8.05
CA ARG A 214 -14.63 8.85 -9.44
C ARG A 214 -13.12 8.65 -9.56
N VAL A 215 -12.67 8.33 -10.76
CA VAL A 215 -11.28 8.61 -11.15
C VAL A 215 -11.19 10.08 -11.52
N HIS A 216 -10.37 10.86 -10.82
CA HIS A 216 -10.26 12.29 -11.04
C HIS A 216 -9.70 12.58 -12.44
N PRO A 217 -10.36 13.41 -13.25
CA PRO A 217 -10.01 13.57 -14.67
C PRO A 217 -8.62 14.16 -14.90
N VAL A 218 -8.10 14.93 -13.92
CA VAL A 218 -6.77 15.57 -14.02
C VAL A 218 -5.65 14.75 -13.38
N THR A 219 -5.86 14.22 -12.17
CA THR A 219 -4.81 13.54 -11.38
C THR A 219 -4.80 12.03 -11.60
N ALA A 220 -5.81 11.47 -12.28
CA ALA A 220 -6.04 10.03 -12.45
C ALA A 220 -6.13 9.22 -11.13
N ARG A 221 -6.26 9.90 -9.98
CA ARG A 221 -6.44 9.28 -8.66
C ARG A 221 -7.90 8.90 -8.43
N ARG A 222 -8.15 7.80 -7.71
CA ARG A 222 -9.51 7.45 -7.26
C ARG A 222 -9.88 8.33 -6.07
N VAL A 223 -10.92 9.14 -6.22
CA VAL A 223 -11.40 10.08 -5.18
C VAL A 223 -12.78 9.66 -4.73
N VAL A 224 -12.97 9.53 -3.41
CA VAL A 224 -14.25 9.31 -2.74
C VAL A 224 -14.66 10.61 -2.06
N TYR A 225 -15.83 11.14 -2.41
CA TYR A 225 -16.35 12.37 -1.83
C TYR A 225 -17.26 12.05 -0.64
N VAL A 226 -16.96 12.64 0.50
CA VAL A 226 -17.67 12.45 1.77
C VAL A 226 -18.39 13.73 2.14
N ALA A 227 -19.69 13.63 2.39
CA ALA A 227 -20.49 14.71 2.95
C ALA A 227 -20.07 14.96 4.41
N CYS A 228 -19.76 16.21 4.73
CA CYS A 228 -19.29 16.62 6.05
C CYS A 228 -20.13 17.80 6.57
N ARG A 229 -20.62 17.69 7.80
CA ARG A 229 -21.25 18.80 8.52
C ARG A 229 -20.16 19.59 9.25
N TRP A 230 -20.09 20.89 9.02
CA TRP A 230 -19.22 21.77 9.80
C TRP A 230 -19.69 21.84 11.26
N LEU A 231 -18.78 21.64 12.21
CA LEU A 231 -19.07 21.73 13.65
C LEU A 231 -18.43 22.98 14.27
N SER A 232 -17.15 23.22 14.01
CA SER A 232 -16.40 24.34 14.60
C SER A 232 -15.08 24.62 13.87
N GLY A 233 -14.35 25.63 14.31
CA GLY A 233 -13.06 26.03 13.75
C GLY A 233 -13.20 27.13 12.70
N ALA A 234 -12.24 28.06 12.68
CA ALA A 234 -12.17 29.10 11.68
C ALA A 234 -11.39 28.58 10.46
N ALA A 235 -12.01 28.64 9.28
CA ALA A 235 -11.37 28.27 8.03
C ALA A 235 -10.08 29.09 7.84
N ARG A 236 -8.94 28.39 7.77
CA ARG A 236 -7.63 28.97 7.52
C ARG A 236 -6.72 27.96 6.83
N PRO A 237 -5.67 28.39 6.09
CA PRO A 237 -4.62 27.48 5.63
C PRO A 237 -3.88 26.90 6.84
N ALA A 238 -4.28 25.70 7.28
CA ALA A 238 -3.71 25.05 8.46
C ALA A 238 -2.41 24.29 8.13
N SER A 239 -2.23 23.94 6.86
CA SER A 239 -0.97 23.45 6.27
C SER A 239 -0.45 24.44 5.21
N PRO A 240 0.31 25.49 5.57
CA PRO A 240 0.74 26.53 4.63
C PRO A 240 1.68 26.07 3.51
N ARG A 241 2.27 24.87 3.65
CA ARG A 241 3.11 24.26 2.61
C ARG A 241 2.28 23.62 1.49
N GLU A 242 1.05 23.22 1.79
CA GLU A 242 0.16 22.49 0.89
C GLU A 242 -1.03 23.35 0.46
N VAL A 243 -1.44 24.29 1.32
CA VAL A 243 -2.60 25.18 1.14
C VAL A 243 -2.15 26.64 1.17
N ALA A 244 -2.37 27.35 0.07
CA ALA A 244 -2.10 28.79 -0.03
C ALA A 244 -3.26 29.63 0.53
N ALA A 245 -4.49 29.19 0.31
CA ALA A 245 -5.70 29.91 0.70
C ALA A 245 -6.85 28.95 0.98
N VAL A 246 -7.85 29.43 1.71
CA VAL A 246 -9.14 28.75 1.90
C VAL A 246 -10.27 29.75 1.65
N ALA A 247 -11.39 29.28 1.13
CA ALA A 247 -12.54 30.13 0.85
C ALA A 247 -13.84 29.33 1.02
N TRP A 248 -14.83 29.96 1.65
CA TRP A 248 -16.22 29.56 1.51
C TRP A 248 -16.73 30.10 0.18
N VAL A 249 -17.24 29.21 -0.66
CA VAL A 249 -17.68 29.54 -2.02
C VAL A 249 -19.15 29.17 -2.17
N PRO A 250 -20.01 30.10 -2.60
CA PRO A 250 -21.41 29.81 -2.91
C PRO A 250 -21.54 28.65 -3.90
N PHE A 251 -22.50 27.75 -3.69
CA PHE A 251 -22.67 26.56 -4.55
C PHE A 251 -22.78 26.90 -6.05
N VAL A 252 -23.38 28.06 -6.36
CA VAL A 252 -23.56 28.58 -7.72
C VAL A 252 -22.25 28.98 -8.41
N ASP A 253 -21.20 29.25 -7.63
CA ASP A 253 -19.91 29.72 -8.14
C ASP A 253 -18.85 28.60 -8.20
N LEU A 254 -19.13 27.39 -7.67
CA LEU A 254 -18.13 26.34 -7.53
C LEU A 254 -17.43 25.95 -8.84
N ASP A 255 -18.13 25.97 -9.98
CA ASP A 255 -17.52 25.67 -11.29
C ASP A 255 -16.51 26.69 -11.77
N ARG A 256 -16.61 27.93 -11.27
CA ARG A 256 -15.63 28.98 -11.56
C ARG A 256 -14.32 28.73 -10.82
N TYR A 257 -14.40 28.04 -9.68
CA TYR A 257 -13.25 27.75 -8.82
C TYR A 257 -12.59 26.41 -9.16
N ILE A 258 -13.38 25.34 -9.31
CA ILE A 258 -12.86 23.97 -9.52
C ILE A 258 -12.64 23.70 -11.02
N PRO A 259 -11.39 23.63 -11.49
CA PRO A 259 -11.09 23.40 -12.90
C PRO A 259 -11.49 21.97 -13.30
N GLY A 260 -12.23 21.83 -14.39
CA GLY A 260 -12.82 20.55 -14.80
C GLY A 260 -14.19 20.26 -14.18
N GLY A 261 -14.75 21.20 -13.42
CA GLY A 261 -16.11 21.17 -12.89
C GLY A 261 -16.28 20.31 -11.63
N VAL A 262 -17.33 20.61 -10.88
CA VAL A 262 -17.74 19.79 -9.71
C VAL A 262 -18.28 18.45 -10.20
N PHE A 263 -17.85 17.36 -9.56
CA PHE A 263 -18.39 16.02 -9.80
C PHE A 263 -19.92 16.03 -9.62
N GLU A 264 -20.66 15.54 -10.62
CA GLU A 264 -22.12 15.68 -10.70
C GLU A 264 -22.86 15.20 -9.42
N PRO A 265 -22.56 14.03 -8.83
CA PRO A 265 -23.16 13.64 -7.54
C PRO A 265 -22.90 14.60 -6.38
N VAL A 266 -21.74 15.28 -6.37
CA VAL A 266 -21.45 16.32 -5.36
C VAL A 266 -22.27 17.57 -5.62
N ARG A 267 -22.46 17.96 -6.88
CA ARG A 267 -23.35 19.07 -7.22
C ARG A 267 -24.78 18.78 -6.82
N ASP A 268 -25.28 17.60 -7.15
CA ASP A 268 -26.64 17.18 -6.82
C ASP A 268 -26.84 17.12 -5.31
N TYR A 269 -25.83 16.66 -4.57
CA TYR A 269 -25.85 16.70 -3.11
C TYR A 269 -25.94 18.14 -2.57
N LEU A 270 -25.12 19.07 -3.09
CA LEU A 270 -25.06 20.47 -2.61
C LEU A 270 -26.28 21.30 -3.03
N THR A 271 -26.89 21.01 -4.18
CA THR A 271 -28.01 21.78 -4.74
C THR A 271 -29.36 21.09 -4.59
N GLY A 272 -29.37 19.83 -4.13
CA GLY A 272 -30.57 19.03 -3.96
C GLY A 272 -31.47 19.54 -2.83
N PRO A 273 -32.78 19.21 -2.88
CA PRO A 273 -33.78 19.69 -1.91
C PRO A 273 -33.65 19.10 -0.50
N ALA A 274 -32.55 18.40 -0.20
CA ALA A 274 -32.33 17.69 1.05
C ALA A 274 -30.86 17.77 1.50
N LEU A 275 -30.33 18.99 1.66
CA LEU A 275 -29.26 19.18 2.64
C LEU A 275 -29.92 19.14 4.02
N PRO A 276 -29.53 18.25 4.95
CA PRO A 276 -30.18 18.16 6.25
C PRO A 276 -29.89 19.33 7.20
N PHE A 277 -29.32 20.46 6.74
CA PHE A 277 -28.90 21.60 7.59
C PHE A 277 -29.28 22.93 6.97
#